data_AF-A0A975TV15-F1
#
_entry.id   AF-A0A975TV15-F1
#
_cell.length_a   1.000
_cell.length_b   1.000
_cell.length_c   1.000
_cell.angle_alpha   90.00
_cell.angle_beta   90.00
_cell.angle_gamma   90.00
#
_symmetry.space_group_name_H-M   'P 1'
#
loop_
_entity.id
_entity.type
_entity.pdbx_description
1 polymer ?
#
loop_
_entity_poly.entity_id
_entity_poly.type
_entity_poly.pdbx_seq_one_letter_code
_entity_poly.pdbx_strand_id
1 'polypeptide(L)'
;MPVLRILSAVLVISTTASCSILAPLFGGGDRAEDASPYAAAMADFSLCETASSEAERAAAAARLAAAAGTMSSVSQPSNTDHFYEMDRVVAAHDRCQAVLSSR
;
A
#
# COMPACT_ATOMS: atom_id res chain seq x y z
N MET A 1 -10.20 -44.03 29.01
CA MET A 1 -9.83 -43.23 30.21
C MET A 1 -8.34 -43.44 30.44
N PRO A 2 -7.51 -42.42 30.79
CA PRO A 2 -7.78 -41.03 31.17
C PRO A 2 -6.99 -40.02 30.27
N VAL A 3 -6.97 -38.69 30.38
CA VAL A 3 -7.77 -37.60 30.96
C VAL A 3 -7.16 -36.30 30.39
N LEU A 4 -8.01 -35.36 29.98
CA LEU A 4 -7.69 -33.95 29.72
C LEU A 4 -6.88 -33.28 30.86
N ARG A 5 -5.97 -32.36 30.52
CA ARG A 5 -5.56 -31.12 31.25
C ARG A 5 -4.23 -30.64 30.62
N ILE A 6 -4.05 -29.41 30.12
CA ILE A 6 -4.03 -28.07 30.76
C ILE A 6 -4.18 -27.06 29.58
N LEU A 7 -5.23 -26.26 29.38
CA LEU A 7 -5.68 -25.03 30.06
C LEU A 7 -4.60 -23.94 30.28
N SER A 8 -4.57 -22.99 29.33
CA SER A 8 -4.60 -21.53 29.54
C SER A 8 -3.36 -20.71 29.95
N ALA A 9 -3.33 -19.52 29.31
CA ALA A 9 -2.59 -18.29 29.62
C ALA A 9 -1.09 -18.33 29.27
N VAL A 10 -0.54 -17.44 28.43
CA VAL A 10 -0.46 -15.97 28.59
C VAL A 10 -0.31 -15.38 27.17
N LEU A 11 -1.29 -14.64 26.65
CA LEU A 11 -1.35 -13.18 26.70
C LEU A 11 -0.02 -12.48 26.37
N VAL A 12 0.42 -12.53 25.11
CA VAL A 12 1.36 -11.52 24.58
C VAL A 12 0.58 -10.61 23.64
N ILE A 13 -0.08 -9.66 24.28
CA ILE A 13 -0.52 -8.40 23.70
C ILE A 13 0.78 -7.64 23.37
N SER A 14 1.05 -7.41 22.10
CA SER A 14 2.01 -6.40 21.63
C SER A 14 1.21 -5.44 20.74
N THR A 15 0.38 -4.58 21.31
CA THR A 15 0.69 -3.16 21.57
C THR A 15 1.47 -2.45 20.45
N THR A 16 0.93 -2.43 19.23
CA THR A 16 1.14 -1.33 18.27
C THR A 16 -0.16 -0.59 17.93
N ALA A 17 -1.27 -0.92 18.59
CA ALA A 17 -2.54 -0.21 18.51
C ALA A 17 -2.58 0.98 19.49
N SER A 18 -1.73 1.99 19.29
CA SER A 18 -1.66 3.17 20.17
C SER A 18 -2.19 4.45 19.54
N CYS A 19 -3.04 4.37 18.51
CA CYS A 19 -3.87 5.50 18.03
C CYS A 19 -5.32 5.11 17.68
N SER A 20 -5.73 3.85 17.79
CA SER A 20 -7.01 3.38 17.21
C SER A 20 -8.20 3.37 18.18
N ILE A 21 -8.01 3.64 19.47
CA ILE A 21 -9.04 3.38 20.49
C ILE A 21 -10.15 4.46 20.50
N LEU A 22 -9.94 5.62 19.90
CA LEU A 22 -10.94 6.71 19.85
C LEU A 22 -11.54 6.97 18.46
N ALA A 23 -11.10 6.26 17.42
CA ALA A 23 -11.63 6.39 16.06
C ALA A 23 -13.15 6.11 15.93
N PRO A 24 -13.75 5.09 16.58
CA PRO A 24 -15.13 4.74 16.29
C PRO A 24 -16.18 5.69 16.91
N LEU A 25 -15.77 6.64 17.76
CA LEU A 25 -16.68 7.60 18.40
C LEU A 25 -16.80 8.94 17.66
N PHE A 26 -15.89 9.23 16.71
CA PHE A 26 -15.84 10.53 16.02
C PHE A 26 -15.66 10.46 14.50
N GLY A 27 -15.45 9.28 13.89
CA GLY A 27 -15.26 9.14 12.45
C GLY A 27 -16.54 8.69 11.75
N GLY A 28 -17.26 9.63 11.13
CA GLY A 28 -18.43 9.32 10.32
C GLY A 28 -18.10 8.32 9.21
N GLY A 29 -18.89 7.26 9.13
CA GLY A 29 -19.07 6.39 7.97
C GLY A 29 -17.81 6.12 7.15
N ASP A 30 -17.04 5.12 7.57
CA ASP A 30 -16.11 4.41 6.69
C ASP A 30 -16.91 3.88 5.48
N ARG A 31 -17.09 4.72 4.48
CA ARG A 31 -16.82 4.28 3.13
C ARG A 31 -15.37 3.81 3.22
N ALA A 32 -15.16 2.50 3.17
CA ALA A 32 -13.92 2.00 2.63
C ALA A 32 -13.78 2.70 1.28
N GLU A 33 -13.08 3.84 1.26
CA GLU A 33 -12.59 4.46 0.05
C GLU A 33 -11.74 3.35 -0.55
N ASP A 34 -12.27 2.67 -1.57
CA ASP A 34 -11.44 1.86 -2.45
C ASP A 34 -10.25 2.74 -2.79
N ALA A 35 -9.09 2.44 -2.19
CA ALA A 35 -7.95 3.32 -2.25
C ALA A 35 -7.66 3.54 -3.73
N SER A 36 -7.77 4.80 -4.19
CA SER A 36 -7.60 5.15 -5.59
C SER A 36 -6.34 4.45 -6.11
N PRO A 37 -6.35 3.84 -7.31
CA PRO A 37 -5.16 3.21 -7.90
C PRO A 37 -3.93 4.12 -7.85
N TYR A 38 -4.16 5.43 -7.96
CA TYR A 38 -3.14 6.46 -7.77
C TYR A 38 -2.55 6.50 -6.35
N ALA A 39 -3.38 6.49 -5.30
CA ALA A 39 -2.93 6.53 -3.91
C ALA A 39 -2.09 5.29 -3.55
N ALA A 40 -2.53 4.11 -3.99
CA ALA A 40 -1.76 2.87 -3.82
C ALA A 40 -0.40 2.93 -4.56
N ALA A 41 -0.39 3.42 -5.80
CA ALA A 41 0.84 3.59 -6.57
C ALA A 41 1.82 4.58 -5.91
N MET A 42 1.35 5.68 -5.32
CA MET A 42 2.20 6.62 -4.60
C MET A 42 2.78 6.04 -3.30
N ALA A 43 2.04 5.15 -2.62
CA ALA A 43 2.57 4.40 -1.48
C ALA A 43 3.69 3.45 -1.91
N ASP A 44 3.52 2.74 -3.04
CA ASP A 44 4.57 1.89 -3.61
C ASP A 44 5.79 2.71 -4.06
N PHE A 45 5.59 3.90 -4.61
CA PHE A 45 6.69 4.80 -4.92
C PHE A 45 7.49 5.22 -3.68
N SER A 46 6.79 5.61 -2.61
CA SER A 46 7.43 5.90 -1.33
C SER A 46 8.25 4.71 -0.82
N LEU A 47 7.70 3.50 -0.90
CA LEU A 47 8.40 2.28 -0.51
C LEU A 47 9.65 2.04 -1.38
N CYS A 48 9.57 2.26 -2.69
CA CYS A 48 10.72 2.10 -3.57
C CYS A 48 11.89 3.03 -3.22
N GLU A 49 11.60 4.29 -2.87
CA GLU A 49 12.64 5.26 -2.50
C GLU A 49 13.23 4.99 -1.10
N THR A 50 12.44 4.43 -0.18
CA THR A 50 12.78 4.36 1.25
C THR A 50 13.18 2.97 1.75
N ALA A 51 12.75 1.91 1.07
CA ALA A 51 13.02 0.54 1.52
C ALA A 51 14.53 0.25 1.51
N SER A 52 14.98 -0.37 2.59
CA SER A 52 16.39 -0.74 2.77
C SER A 52 16.76 -1.94 1.89
N SER A 53 15.86 -2.90 1.76
CA SER A 53 16.09 -4.12 0.99
C SER A 53 15.88 -3.91 -0.51
N GLU A 54 16.77 -4.48 -1.32
CA GLU A 54 16.63 -4.44 -2.78
C GLU A 54 15.39 -5.20 -3.26
N ALA A 55 15.08 -6.32 -2.63
CA ALA A 55 13.91 -7.14 -2.96
C ALA A 55 12.59 -6.38 -2.75
N GLU A 56 12.45 -5.61 -1.65
CA GLU A 56 11.24 -4.79 -1.44
C GLU A 56 11.15 -3.64 -2.44
N ARG A 57 12.27 -3.00 -2.78
CA ARG A 57 12.30 -1.97 -3.82
C ARG A 57 11.87 -2.54 -5.18
N ALA A 58 12.40 -3.71 -5.55
CA ALA A 58 12.05 -4.40 -6.79
C ALA A 58 10.56 -4.79 -6.82
N ALA A 59 10.03 -5.29 -5.70
CA ALA A 59 8.61 -5.61 -5.58
C ALA A 59 7.72 -4.36 -5.71
N ALA A 60 8.11 -3.23 -5.11
CA ALA A 60 7.42 -1.95 -5.24
C ALA A 60 7.45 -1.43 -6.69
N ALA A 61 8.60 -1.53 -7.36
CA ALA A 61 8.76 -1.17 -8.77
C ALA A 61 7.84 -1.96 -9.70
N ALA A 62 7.69 -3.27 -9.44
CA ALA A 62 6.80 -4.14 -10.20
C ALA A 62 5.31 -3.76 -10.01
N ARG A 63 4.90 -3.41 -8.78
CA ARG A 63 3.54 -2.93 -8.52
C ARG A 63 3.26 -1.58 -9.17
N LEU A 64 4.23 -0.66 -9.14
CA LEU A 64 4.17 0.61 -9.88
C LEU A 64 3.98 0.39 -11.39
N ALA A 65 4.72 -0.56 -11.98
CA ALA A 65 4.58 -0.90 -13.40
C ALA A 65 3.17 -1.41 -13.73
N ALA A 66 2.62 -2.28 -12.87
CA ALA A 66 1.27 -2.81 -13.02
C ALA A 66 0.20 -1.71 -12.89
N ALA A 67 0.38 -0.77 -11.96
CA ALA A 67 -0.51 0.38 -11.79
C ALA A 67 -0.47 1.29 -13.03
N ALA A 68 0.71 1.63 -13.54
CA ALA A 68 0.87 2.41 -14.77
C ALA A 68 0.17 1.74 -15.97
N GLY A 69 0.37 0.42 -16.14
CA GLY A 69 -0.30 -0.36 -17.19
C GLY A 69 -1.83 -0.38 -17.04
N THR A 70 -2.32 -0.51 -15.81
CA THR A 70 -3.76 -0.49 -15.53
C THR A 70 -4.37 0.88 -15.84
N MET A 71 -3.75 1.96 -15.36
CA MET A 71 -4.24 3.32 -15.58
C MET A 71 -4.20 3.73 -17.05
N SER A 72 -3.14 3.35 -17.78
CA SER A 72 -3.02 3.62 -19.23
C SER A 72 -4.01 2.85 -20.10
N SER A 73 -4.54 1.72 -19.61
CA SER A 73 -5.58 0.96 -20.32
C SER A 73 -6.96 1.63 -20.30
N VAL A 74 -7.19 2.62 -19.42
CA VAL A 74 -8.47 3.30 -19.28
C VAL A 74 -8.59 4.41 -20.33
N SER A 75 -9.46 4.21 -21.31
CA SER A 75 -9.66 5.16 -22.43
C SER A 75 -10.74 6.22 -22.18
N GLN A 76 -11.65 5.99 -21.21
CA GLN A 76 -12.74 6.90 -20.87
C GLN A 76 -12.89 7.00 -19.35
N PRO A 77 -11.96 7.69 -18.67
CA PRO A 77 -12.01 7.82 -17.22
C PRO A 77 -13.15 8.75 -16.78
N SER A 78 -13.80 8.40 -15.67
CA SER A 78 -14.77 9.26 -15.00
C SER A 78 -14.12 10.26 -14.02
N ASN A 79 -12.89 9.98 -13.59
CA ASN A 79 -12.07 10.89 -12.78
C ASN A 79 -11.48 11.98 -13.70
N THR A 80 -11.71 13.25 -13.36
CA THR A 80 -11.18 14.41 -14.09
C THR A 80 -9.66 14.49 -14.09
N ASP A 81 -9.02 13.93 -13.06
CA ASP A 81 -7.57 14.00 -12.86
C ASP A 81 -6.85 12.74 -13.37
N HIS A 82 -7.56 11.78 -13.98
CA HIS A 82 -7.01 10.47 -14.33
C HIS A 82 -5.71 10.53 -15.14
N PHE A 83 -5.65 11.37 -16.18
CA PHE A 83 -4.46 11.46 -17.03
C PHE A 83 -3.27 12.10 -16.29
N TYR A 84 -3.54 13.09 -15.43
CA TYR A 84 -2.52 13.67 -14.57
C TYR A 84 -1.98 12.65 -13.56
N GLU A 85 -2.87 11.90 -12.92
CA GLU A 85 -2.49 10.84 -11.98
C GLU A 85 -1.70 9.72 -12.68
N MET A 86 -2.14 9.30 -13.87
CA MET A 86 -1.47 8.30 -14.70
C MET A 86 -0.05 8.74 -15.05
N ASP A 87 0.13 9.95 -15.57
CA ASP A 87 1.45 10.48 -15.94
C ASP A 87 2.40 10.51 -14.73
N ARG A 88 1.87 10.86 -13.55
CA ARG A 88 2.66 10.82 -12.30
C ARG A 88 3.05 9.40 -11.89
N VAL A 89 2.17 8.43 -12.07
CA VAL A 89 2.47 7.01 -11.77
C VAL A 89 3.53 6.47 -12.74
N VAL A 90 3.47 6.84 -14.03
CA VAL A 90 4.50 6.51 -15.01
C VAL A 90 5.84 7.13 -14.61
N ALA A 91 5.87 8.43 -14.29
CA ALA A 91 7.10 9.09 -13.86
C ALA A 91 7.68 8.50 -12.56
N ALA A 92 6.82 8.10 -11.62
CA ALA A 92 7.22 7.42 -10.39
C ALA A 92 7.83 6.03 -10.68
N HIS A 93 7.26 5.28 -11.62
CA HIS A 93 7.83 4.02 -12.08
C HIS A 93 9.24 4.23 -12.66
N ASP A 94 9.40 5.17 -13.59
CA ASP A 94 10.70 5.47 -14.21
C ASP A 94 11.75 5.88 -13.18
N ARG A 95 11.35 6.71 -12.22
CA ARG A 95 12.21 7.10 -11.10
C ARG A 95 12.61 5.91 -10.25
N CYS A 96 11.67 5.03 -9.93
CA CYS A 96 11.93 3.83 -9.15
C CYS A 96 12.89 2.87 -9.88
N GLN A 97 12.79 2.74 -11.22
CA GLN A 97 13.77 2.00 -12.02
C GLN A 97 15.17 2.65 -11.93
N ALA A 98 15.26 3.98 -11.97
CA ALA A 98 16.53 4.66 -11.79
C ALA A 98 17.15 4.38 -10.41
N VAL A 99 16.36 4.37 -9.34
CA VAL A 99 16.82 4.00 -7.99
C VAL A 99 17.40 2.60 -7.97
N LEU A 100 16.69 1.62 -8.55
CA LEU A 100 17.16 0.23 -8.64
C LEU A 100 18.47 0.09 -9.41
N SER A 101 18.66 0.89 -10.48
CA SER A 101 19.90 0.85 -11.27
C SER A 101 21.11 1.53 -10.61
N SER A 102 20.87 2.34 -9.58
CA SER A 102 21.89 3.21 -8.95
C SER A 102 22.51 2.66 -7.67
N ARG A 103 21.99 1.54 -7.15
CA ARG A 103 22.39 0.92 -5.89
C ARG A 103 22.92 -0.49 -6.13
#